data_AF-A0A3B8NQ60-F1
#
_entry.id   AF-A0A3B8NQ60-F1
#
_cell.length_a   1.000
_cell.length_b   1.000
_cell.length_c   1.000
_cell.angle_alpha   90.00
_cell.angle_beta   90.00
_cell.angle_gamma   90.00
#
_symmetry.space_group_name_H-M   'P 1'
#
loop_
_entity.id
_entity.type
_entity.pdbx_description
1 polymer ?
#
loop_
_entity_poly.entity_id
_entity_poly.type
_entity_poly.pdbx_seq_one_letter_code
_entity_poly.pdbx_strand_id
1 'polypeptide(L)'
;MKPTEIILGLGLGFLLTLFFFPFFVRVFQKGRATSLNYRGEPIPTATGSVFVFVYLLFVILVCRWWESNFLIPFFVGVMIFSFLGFLDDLLGSREKRGLRGHFQALLRGELTTGGLKAIGGVLGALFVSSITFPSRPWWEVLTATLLIALSANALNLLDLRPGRAIKGFYLWFFALVLGFREGCLFLLLPLAGGLLAYAPYDFKSKVMLGDSGSNLLGASLGMVTAWVLPFSTQLVVVLLLVLFHLFTEKYSLTEVIEKNSFLRFLDNLGRGE
;
A
#
# COMPACT_ATOMS: atom_id res chain seq x y z
N MET A 1 -13.22 15.68 -8.97
CA MET A 1 -14.14 14.83 -8.18
C MET A 1 -15.35 15.64 -7.74
N LYS A 2 -16.55 15.12 -7.96
CA LYS A 2 -17.80 15.74 -7.48
C LYS A 2 -17.93 15.53 -5.96
N PRO A 3 -18.56 16.45 -5.20
CA PRO A 3 -18.78 16.26 -3.76
C PRO A 3 -19.47 14.94 -3.42
N THR A 4 -20.41 14.51 -4.27
CA THR A 4 -21.11 13.23 -4.13
C THR A 4 -20.17 12.02 -4.23
N GLU A 5 -19.19 12.05 -5.14
CA GLU A 5 -18.19 10.98 -5.29
C GLU A 5 -17.31 10.89 -4.05
N ILE A 6 -16.92 12.04 -3.48
CA ILE A 6 -16.11 12.12 -2.26
C ILE A 6 -16.85 11.49 -1.08
N ILE A 7 -18.10 11.91 -0.85
CA ILE A 7 -18.93 11.43 0.26
C ILE A 7 -19.21 9.93 0.11
N LEU A 8 -19.60 9.48 -1.09
CA LEU A 8 -19.89 8.07 -1.34
C LEU A 8 -18.64 7.20 -1.23
N GLY A 9 -17.53 7.60 -1.85
CA GLY A 9 -16.28 6.83 -1.83
C GLY A 9 -15.72 6.68 -0.41
N LEU A 10 -15.53 7.79 0.30
CA LEU A 10 -15.04 7.77 1.69
C LEU A 10 -16.02 7.07 2.62
N GLY A 11 -17.31 7.41 2.53
CA GLY A 11 -18.35 6.87 3.38
C GLY A 11 -18.53 5.36 3.23
N LEU A 12 -18.64 4.86 1.99
CA LEU A 12 -18.74 3.43 1.72
C LEU A 12 -17.48 2.68 2.17
N GLY A 13 -16.29 3.20 1.84
CA GLY A 13 -15.03 2.59 2.29
C GLY A 13 -14.95 2.46 3.82
N PHE A 14 -15.32 3.52 4.53
CA PHE A 14 -15.36 3.56 5.99
C PHE A 14 -16.36 2.56 6.56
N LEU A 15 -17.62 2.60 6.10
CA LEU A 15 -18.70 1.76 6.63
C LEU A 15 -18.47 0.28 6.34
N LEU A 16 -18.04 -0.06 5.12
CA LEU A 16 -17.72 -1.45 4.76
C LEU A 16 -16.54 -1.96 5.60
N THR A 17 -15.50 -1.16 5.79
CA THR A 17 -14.37 -1.57 6.64
C THR A 17 -14.82 -1.74 8.09
N LEU A 18 -15.59 -0.80 8.64
CA LEU A 18 -16.12 -0.90 10.00
C LEU A 18 -16.94 -2.18 10.22
N PHE A 19 -17.71 -2.59 9.21
CA PHE A 19 -18.50 -3.81 9.23
C PHE A 19 -17.64 -5.07 9.11
N PHE A 20 -16.79 -5.18 8.07
CA PHE A 20 -16.05 -6.41 7.77
C PHE A 20 -14.82 -6.62 8.65
N PHE A 21 -14.16 -5.55 9.07
CA PHE A 21 -12.85 -5.65 9.73
C PHE A 21 -12.84 -6.52 11.00
N PRO A 22 -13.84 -6.44 11.91
CA PRO A 22 -13.89 -7.32 13.08
C PRO A 22 -14.01 -8.81 12.73
N PHE A 23 -14.55 -9.17 11.56
CA PHE A 23 -14.59 -10.55 11.10
C PHE A 23 -13.20 -11.00 10.63
N PHE A 24 -12.48 -10.17 9.87
CA PHE A 24 -11.12 -10.45 9.42
C PHE A 24 -10.16 -10.66 10.60
N VAL A 25 -10.21 -9.77 11.59
CA VAL A 25 -9.40 -9.91 12.82
C VAL A 25 -9.66 -11.25 13.51
N ARG A 26 -10.93 -11.64 13.67
CA ARG A 26 -11.29 -12.93 14.30
C ARG A 26 -10.83 -14.13 13.50
N VAL A 27 -10.93 -14.09 12.17
CA VAL A 27 -10.48 -15.17 11.27
C VAL A 27 -8.97 -15.34 11.38
N PHE A 28 -8.19 -14.26 11.29
CA PHE A 28 -6.72 -14.35 11.38
C PHE A 28 -6.23 -14.76 12.77
N GLN A 29 -6.89 -14.30 13.83
CA GLN A 29 -6.61 -14.76 15.20
C GLN A 29 -6.83 -16.27 15.34
N LYS A 30 -8.00 -16.77 14.90
CA LYS A 30 -8.32 -18.21 14.96
C LYS A 30 -7.39 -19.05 14.09
N GLY A 31 -7.05 -18.56 12.91
CA GLY A 31 -6.11 -19.20 11.98
C GLY A 31 -4.64 -19.11 12.40
N ARG A 32 -4.32 -18.48 13.55
CA ARG A 32 -2.95 -18.23 14.03
C ARG A 32 -2.07 -17.45 13.03
N ALA A 33 -2.67 -16.71 12.11
CA ALA A 33 -1.99 -15.78 11.22
C ALA A 33 -1.59 -14.53 12.03
N THR A 34 -0.51 -14.66 12.79
CA THR A 34 -0.03 -13.64 13.73
C THR A 34 1.44 -13.35 13.51
N SER A 35 1.85 -12.12 13.78
CA SER A 35 3.24 -11.70 13.79
C SER A 35 3.53 -10.90 15.06
N LEU A 36 4.82 -10.76 15.40
CA LEU A 36 5.24 -10.02 16.58
C LEU A 36 5.28 -8.55 16.22
N ASN A 37 4.62 -7.72 17.00
CA ASN A 37 4.70 -6.28 16.87
C ASN A 37 6.08 -5.76 17.34
N TYR A 38 6.28 -4.45 17.27
CA TYR A 38 7.52 -3.79 17.72
C TYR A 38 7.80 -3.94 19.23
N ARG A 39 6.80 -4.33 20.03
CA ARG A 39 6.94 -4.66 21.47
C ARG A 39 7.17 -6.16 21.71
N GLY A 40 7.23 -6.98 20.67
CA GLY A 40 7.37 -8.44 20.78
C GLY A 40 6.07 -9.17 21.12
N GLU A 41 4.91 -8.52 21.02
CA GLU A 41 3.61 -9.14 21.30
C GLU A 41 3.01 -9.74 20.02
N PRO A 42 2.44 -10.97 20.07
CA PRO A 42 1.80 -11.58 18.92
C PRO A 42 0.46 -10.90 18.63
N ILE A 43 0.34 -10.31 17.45
CA ILE A 43 -0.87 -9.67 16.95
C ILE A 43 -1.24 -10.17 15.56
N PRO A 44 -2.52 -10.10 15.14
CA PRO A 44 -2.95 -10.52 13.82
C PRO A 44 -2.20 -9.78 12.72
N THR A 45 -1.66 -10.53 11.75
CA THR A 45 -1.01 -9.98 10.55
C THR A 45 -1.92 -10.13 9.33
N ALA A 46 -1.51 -9.59 8.20
CA ALA A 46 -2.24 -9.62 6.93
C ALA A 46 -3.64 -9.00 6.98
N THR A 47 -3.93 -8.19 7.99
CA THR A 47 -5.28 -7.70 8.24
C THR A 47 -5.71 -6.63 7.23
N GLY A 48 -4.75 -6.02 6.53
CA GLY A 48 -4.98 -5.10 5.42
C GLY A 48 -5.62 -5.75 4.18
N SER A 49 -5.61 -7.08 4.07
CA SER A 49 -6.37 -7.81 3.04
C SER A 49 -7.88 -7.51 3.05
N VAL A 50 -8.42 -7.00 4.16
CA VAL A 50 -9.81 -6.50 4.24
C VAL A 50 -10.11 -5.47 3.15
N PHE A 51 -9.12 -4.65 2.76
CA PHE A 51 -9.30 -3.60 1.76
C PHE A 51 -9.62 -4.15 0.37
N VAL A 52 -9.18 -5.37 0.05
CA VAL A 52 -9.57 -6.05 -1.19
C VAL A 52 -11.09 -6.28 -1.23
N PHE A 53 -11.66 -6.79 -0.14
CA PHE A 53 -13.09 -7.09 -0.05
C PHE A 53 -13.92 -5.80 -0.04
N VAL A 54 -13.48 -4.80 0.70
CA VAL A 54 -14.09 -3.47 0.71
C VAL A 54 -14.08 -2.87 -0.70
N TYR A 55 -12.95 -2.97 -1.41
CA TYR A 55 -12.83 -2.42 -2.74
C TYR A 55 -13.67 -3.20 -3.78
N LEU A 56 -13.72 -4.52 -3.69
CA LEU A 56 -14.57 -5.35 -4.54
C LEU A 56 -16.04 -4.96 -4.40
N LEU A 57 -16.53 -4.82 -3.17
CA LEU A 57 -17.91 -4.40 -2.92
C LEU A 57 -18.15 -2.97 -3.41
N PHE A 58 -17.20 -2.07 -3.18
CA PHE A 58 -17.28 -0.72 -3.73
C PHE A 58 -17.41 -0.74 -5.26
N VAL A 59 -16.56 -1.51 -5.97
CA VAL A 59 -16.64 -1.67 -7.43
C VAL A 59 -18.01 -2.21 -7.86
N ILE A 60 -18.52 -3.26 -7.21
CA ILE A 60 -19.85 -3.83 -7.53
C ILE A 60 -20.95 -2.78 -7.39
N LEU A 61 -20.89 -1.95 -6.34
CA LEU A 61 -21.88 -0.92 -6.10
C LEU A 61 -21.77 0.21 -7.12
N VAL A 62 -20.57 0.73 -7.40
CA VAL A 62 -20.43 1.97 -8.20
C VAL A 62 -20.21 1.75 -9.69
N CYS A 63 -19.83 0.55 -10.14
CA CYS A 63 -19.46 0.31 -11.54
C CYS A 63 -20.56 0.63 -12.56
N ARG A 64 -21.83 0.60 -12.13
CA ARG A 64 -22.99 0.93 -12.98
C ARG A 64 -23.22 2.42 -13.16
N TRP A 65 -22.60 3.25 -12.30
CA TRP A 65 -22.81 4.70 -12.27
C TRP A 65 -21.54 5.48 -12.59
N TRP A 66 -20.36 4.92 -12.28
CA TRP A 66 -19.07 5.57 -12.49
C TRP A 66 -18.26 4.80 -13.53
N GLU A 67 -18.43 5.20 -14.79
CA GLU A 67 -17.63 4.67 -15.88
C GLU A 67 -16.22 5.30 -15.85
N SER A 68 -15.19 4.45 -15.75
CA SER A 68 -13.79 4.87 -15.79
C SER A 68 -12.94 3.75 -16.37
N ASN A 69 -12.14 4.08 -17.39
CA ASN A 69 -11.18 3.16 -17.99
C ASN A 69 -10.09 2.71 -16.99
N PHE A 70 -9.93 3.43 -15.87
CA PHE A 70 -8.96 3.13 -14.83
C PHE A 70 -9.50 2.19 -13.74
N LEU A 71 -10.82 1.98 -13.64
CA LEU A 71 -11.43 1.21 -12.55
C LEU A 71 -10.96 -0.25 -12.51
N ILE A 72 -10.99 -0.93 -13.67
CA ILE A 72 -10.59 -2.33 -13.78
C ILE A 72 -9.07 -2.49 -13.60
N PRO A 73 -8.19 -1.72 -14.28
CA PRO A 73 -6.75 -1.76 -14.02
C PRO A 73 -6.40 -1.50 -12.54
N PHE A 74 -7.07 -0.54 -11.90
CA PHE A 74 -6.87 -0.25 -10.48
C PHE A 74 -7.23 -1.44 -9.59
N PHE A 75 -8.42 -2.01 -9.80
CA PHE A 75 -8.86 -3.17 -9.01
C PHE A 75 -7.93 -4.38 -9.20
N VAL A 76 -7.48 -4.63 -10.43
CA VAL A 76 -6.50 -5.69 -10.72
C VAL A 76 -5.17 -5.41 -10.01
N GLY A 77 -4.67 -4.18 -10.02
CA GLY A 77 -3.47 -3.81 -9.28
C GLY A 77 -3.62 -4.02 -7.76
N VAL A 78 -4.74 -3.56 -7.18
CA VAL A 78 -5.11 -3.79 -5.77
C VAL A 78 -5.07 -5.28 -5.44
N MET A 79 -5.69 -6.12 -6.28
CA MET A 79 -5.72 -7.58 -6.12
C MET A 79 -4.31 -8.19 -6.17
N ILE A 80 -3.51 -7.87 -7.18
CA ILE A 80 -2.16 -8.44 -7.37
C ILE A 80 -1.26 -8.11 -6.18
N PHE A 81 -1.17 -6.83 -5.80
CA PHE A 81 -0.27 -6.39 -4.74
C PHE A 81 -0.71 -6.89 -3.37
N SER A 82 -2.02 -6.95 -3.11
CA SER A 82 -2.52 -7.55 -1.88
C SER A 82 -2.28 -9.05 -1.82
N PHE A 83 -2.50 -9.77 -2.93
CA PHE A 83 -2.28 -11.21 -2.99
C PHE A 83 -0.82 -11.58 -2.76
N LEU A 84 0.12 -10.90 -3.43
CA LEU A 84 1.55 -11.13 -3.24
C LEU A 84 1.98 -10.80 -1.81
N GLY A 85 1.47 -9.69 -1.26
CA GLY A 85 1.74 -9.34 0.13
C GLY A 85 1.14 -10.33 1.12
N PHE A 86 -0.05 -10.85 0.83
CA PHE A 86 -0.72 -11.86 1.65
C PHE A 86 0.03 -13.19 1.68
N LEU A 87 0.57 -13.62 0.53
CA LEU A 87 1.45 -14.78 0.47
C LEU A 87 2.71 -14.59 1.33
N ASP A 88 3.32 -13.40 1.28
CA ASP A 88 4.50 -13.10 2.09
C ASP A 88 4.19 -13.00 3.58
N ASP A 89 3.05 -12.40 3.95
CA ASP A 89 2.57 -12.34 5.34
C ASP A 89 2.36 -13.73 5.96
N LEU A 90 1.89 -14.71 5.16
CA LEU A 90 1.55 -16.05 5.64
C LEU A 90 2.70 -17.05 5.54
N LEU A 91 3.48 -17.00 4.46
CA LEU A 91 4.52 -18.00 4.14
C LEU A 91 5.93 -17.48 4.42
N GLY A 92 6.10 -16.18 4.67
CA GLY A 92 7.41 -15.55 4.85
C GLY A 92 8.13 -16.01 6.10
N SER A 93 9.38 -16.43 5.94
CA SER A 93 10.28 -16.73 7.06
C SER A 93 11.07 -15.48 7.47
N ARG A 94 11.23 -15.27 8.78
CA ARG A 94 11.91 -14.08 9.32
C ARG A 94 13.43 -14.07 9.14
N GLU A 95 14.02 -15.16 8.69
CA GLU A 95 15.47 -15.38 8.68
C GLU A 95 16.19 -14.63 7.56
N LYS A 96 15.50 -14.30 6.46
CA LYS A 96 16.09 -13.58 5.31
C LYS A 96 15.36 -12.26 5.10
N ARG A 97 15.89 -11.17 5.68
CA ARG A 97 15.36 -9.81 5.51
C ARG A 97 16.23 -8.98 4.57
N GLY A 98 15.59 -8.10 3.80
CA GLY A 98 16.25 -7.09 2.96
C GLY A 98 16.54 -7.54 1.52
N LEU A 99 16.66 -6.57 0.61
CA LEU A 99 16.82 -6.81 -0.84
C LEU A 99 18.06 -7.66 -1.16
N ARG A 100 19.18 -7.42 -0.47
CA ARG A 100 20.43 -8.20 -0.65
C ARG A 100 20.27 -9.67 -0.26
N GLY A 101 19.54 -9.95 0.83
CA GLY A 101 19.34 -11.32 1.31
C GLY A 101 18.49 -12.15 0.34
N HIS A 102 17.40 -11.56 -0.17
CA HIS A 102 16.57 -12.21 -1.18
C HIS A 102 17.30 -12.35 -2.52
N PHE A 103 18.08 -11.35 -2.93
CA PHE A 103 18.86 -11.42 -4.17
C PHE A 103 19.96 -12.49 -4.10
N GLN A 104 20.68 -12.58 -2.97
CA GLN A 104 21.66 -13.64 -2.75
C GLN A 104 21.03 -15.04 -2.70
N ALA A 105 19.84 -15.19 -2.12
CA ALA A 105 19.10 -16.45 -2.16
C ALA A 105 18.69 -16.81 -3.58
N LEU A 106 18.21 -15.85 -4.36
CA LEU A 106 17.84 -16.04 -5.76
C LEU A 106 19.04 -16.46 -6.62
N LEU A 107 20.21 -15.85 -6.41
CA LEU A 107 21.46 -16.25 -7.07
C LEU A 107 21.89 -17.69 -6.73
N ARG A 108 21.43 -18.23 -5.60
CA ARG A 108 21.63 -19.63 -5.19
C ARG A 108 20.52 -20.57 -5.65
N GLY A 109 19.57 -20.07 -6.46
CA GLY A 109 18.42 -20.84 -6.93
C GLY A 109 17.28 -20.98 -5.93
N GLU A 110 17.35 -20.30 -4.78
CA GLU A 110 16.31 -20.34 -3.75
C GLU A 110 15.32 -19.18 -3.90
N LEU A 111 14.13 -19.47 -4.44
CA LEU A 111 13.05 -18.49 -4.51
C LEU A 111 12.38 -18.33 -3.14
N THR A 112 12.69 -17.23 -2.46
CA THR A 112 12.02 -16.83 -1.22
C THR A 112 10.67 -16.16 -1.50
N THR A 113 9.77 -16.14 -0.52
CA THR A 113 8.48 -15.43 -0.62
C THR A 113 8.67 -13.93 -0.89
N GLY A 114 9.66 -13.31 -0.23
CA GLY A 114 10.04 -11.92 -0.52
C GLY A 114 10.58 -11.71 -1.94
N GLY A 115 11.30 -12.69 -2.48
CA GLY A 115 11.73 -12.70 -3.89
C GLY A 115 10.56 -12.84 -4.86
N LEU A 116 9.63 -13.76 -4.59
CA LEU A 116 8.39 -13.92 -5.36
C LEU A 116 7.56 -12.64 -5.35
N LYS A 117 7.42 -11.99 -4.18
CA LYS A 117 6.75 -10.70 -4.02
C LYS A 117 7.42 -9.59 -4.83
N ALA A 118 8.74 -9.49 -4.79
CA ALA A 118 9.47 -8.46 -5.53
C ALA A 118 9.32 -8.65 -7.05
N ILE A 119 9.54 -9.86 -7.56
CA ILE A 119 9.40 -10.17 -8.99
C ILE A 119 7.94 -10.01 -9.42
N GLY A 120 7.01 -10.60 -8.67
CA GLY A 120 5.57 -10.50 -8.93
C GLY A 120 5.06 -9.07 -8.87
N GLY A 121 5.58 -8.24 -7.96
CA GLY A 121 5.22 -6.84 -7.84
C GLY A 121 5.67 -6.03 -9.06
N VAL A 122 6.89 -6.26 -9.56
CA VAL A 122 7.37 -5.63 -10.80
C VAL A 122 6.56 -6.11 -12.01
N LEU A 123 6.31 -7.41 -12.15
CA LEU A 123 5.50 -7.95 -13.24
C LEU A 123 4.04 -7.46 -13.19
N GLY A 124 3.46 -7.39 -11.99
CA GLY A 124 2.12 -6.85 -11.76
C GLY A 124 2.03 -5.37 -12.10
N ALA A 125 3.01 -4.57 -11.66
CA ALA A 125 3.12 -3.16 -12.04
C ALA A 125 3.27 -2.98 -13.55
N LEU A 126 4.09 -3.81 -14.21
CA LEU A 126 4.29 -3.78 -15.66
C LEU A 126 3.01 -4.13 -16.40
N PHE A 127 2.30 -5.17 -15.96
CA PHE A 127 1.02 -5.57 -16.52
C PHE A 127 0.00 -4.43 -16.42
N VAL A 128 -0.21 -3.87 -15.22
CA VAL A 128 -1.14 -2.76 -14.98
C VAL A 128 -0.76 -1.52 -15.81
N SER A 129 0.54 -1.19 -15.88
CA SER A 129 1.02 -0.07 -16.69
C SER A 129 0.74 -0.28 -18.18
N SER A 130 0.98 -1.49 -18.68
CA SER A 130 0.80 -1.84 -20.10
C SER A 130 -0.66 -1.79 -20.53
N ILE A 131 -1.58 -2.30 -19.71
CA ILE A 131 -3.03 -2.24 -20.02
C ILE A 131 -3.60 -0.83 -19.89
N THR A 132 -2.99 0.03 -19.08
CA THR A 132 -3.47 1.41 -18.88
C THR A 132 -2.90 2.37 -19.93
N PHE A 133 -1.72 2.07 -20.47
CA PHE A 133 -1.00 2.92 -21.41
C PHE A 133 -0.66 2.22 -22.74
N PRO A 134 -1.63 1.59 -23.43
CA PRO A 134 -1.36 0.71 -24.57
C PRO A 134 -0.71 1.41 -25.78
N SER A 135 -0.88 2.73 -25.90
CA SER A 135 -0.33 3.52 -27.01
C SER A 135 0.79 4.47 -26.59
N ARG A 136 1.26 4.39 -25.35
CA ARG A 136 2.38 5.21 -24.85
C ARG A 136 3.70 4.52 -25.17
N PRO A 137 4.79 5.29 -25.33
CA PRO A 137 6.10 4.71 -25.54
C PRO A 137 6.56 3.88 -24.33
N TRP A 138 7.42 2.90 -24.59
CA TRP A 138 7.85 1.92 -23.58
C TRP A 138 8.50 2.54 -22.34
N TRP A 139 9.14 3.71 -22.46
CA TRP A 139 9.76 4.40 -21.33
C TRP A 139 8.74 5.02 -20.36
N GLU A 140 7.58 5.46 -20.86
CA GLU A 140 6.46 5.91 -20.01
C GLU A 140 5.85 4.72 -19.26
N VAL A 141 5.66 3.58 -19.95
CA VAL A 141 5.19 2.33 -19.33
C VAL A 141 6.16 1.85 -18.25
N LEU A 142 7.48 1.90 -18.52
CA LEU A 142 8.51 1.54 -17.55
C LEU A 142 8.52 2.49 -16.36
N THR A 143 8.34 3.79 -16.58
CA THR A 143 8.28 4.79 -15.51
C THR A 143 7.06 4.57 -14.61
N ALA A 144 5.88 4.29 -15.19
CA ALA A 144 4.69 3.91 -14.44
C ALA A 144 4.90 2.60 -13.66
N THR A 145 5.59 1.63 -14.26
CA THR A 145 5.95 0.36 -13.60
C THR A 145 6.80 0.61 -12.36
N LEU A 146 7.84 1.44 -12.49
CA LEU A 146 8.71 1.81 -11.39
C LEU A 146 7.94 2.57 -10.31
N LEU A 147 7.09 3.52 -10.69
CA LEU A 147 6.22 4.22 -9.74
C LEU A 147 5.38 3.25 -8.92
N ILE A 148 4.63 2.35 -9.56
CA ILE A 148 3.73 1.43 -8.86
C ILE A 148 4.52 0.51 -7.92
N ALA A 149 5.58 -0.13 -8.43
CA ALA A 149 6.36 -1.09 -7.65
C ALA A 149 7.11 -0.43 -6.47
N LEU A 150 7.75 0.72 -6.70
CA LEU A 150 8.46 1.45 -5.66
C LEU A 150 7.49 2.07 -4.65
N SER A 151 6.31 2.51 -5.07
CA SER A 151 5.30 3.05 -4.14
C SER A 151 4.78 1.95 -3.20
N ALA A 152 4.49 0.76 -3.74
CA ALA A 152 4.10 -0.40 -2.95
C ALA A 152 5.14 -0.71 -1.88
N ASN A 153 6.41 -0.87 -2.29
CA ASN A 153 7.49 -1.18 -1.37
C ASN A 153 7.79 -0.03 -0.39
N ALA A 154 7.65 1.25 -0.81
CA ALA A 154 7.84 2.39 0.07
C ALA A 154 6.83 2.42 1.23
N LEU A 155 5.55 2.16 0.95
CA LEU A 155 4.53 2.06 2.01
C LEU A 155 4.79 0.86 2.92
N ASN A 156 5.30 -0.25 2.38
CA ASN A 156 5.71 -1.39 3.18
C ASN A 156 6.88 -1.07 4.12
N LEU A 157 7.88 -0.32 3.65
CA LEU A 157 8.99 0.16 4.48
C LEU A 157 8.53 1.08 5.62
N LEU A 158 7.38 1.74 5.47
CA LEU A 158 6.76 2.51 6.54
C LEU A 158 6.00 1.63 7.54
N ASP A 159 5.55 0.43 7.17
CA ASP A 159 4.74 -0.46 8.01
C ASP A 159 5.55 -1.24 9.08
N LEU A 160 6.54 -0.58 9.69
CA LEU A 160 7.38 -1.13 10.74
C LEU A 160 6.94 -0.71 12.15
N ARG A 161 6.14 0.35 12.25
CA ARG A 161 5.57 0.81 13.52
C ARG A 161 4.13 1.30 13.32
N PRO A 162 3.27 1.19 14.36
CA PRO A 162 1.87 1.58 14.34
C PRO A 162 1.61 2.94 13.68
N GLY A 163 0.79 2.98 12.66
CA GLY A 163 0.28 4.21 12.06
C GLY A 163 1.22 4.91 11.09
N ARG A 164 2.46 4.43 10.88
CA ARG A 164 3.39 5.04 9.93
C ARG A 164 2.92 4.88 8.49
N ALA A 165 2.54 3.67 8.09
CA ALA A 165 1.99 3.41 6.75
C ALA A 165 0.71 4.22 6.51
N ILE A 166 -0.17 4.32 7.52
CA ILE A 166 -1.40 5.14 7.45
C ILE A 166 -1.07 6.61 7.23
N LYS A 167 -0.16 7.18 8.02
CA LYS A 167 0.29 8.58 7.86
C LYS A 167 0.96 8.82 6.51
N GLY A 168 1.80 7.90 6.07
CA GLY A 168 2.44 7.95 4.76
C GLY A 168 1.42 7.94 3.62
N PHE A 169 0.39 7.09 3.73
CA PHE A 169 -0.70 7.05 2.77
C PHE A 169 -1.43 8.38 2.71
N TYR A 170 -1.84 8.94 3.86
CA TYR A 170 -2.57 10.21 3.87
C TYR A 170 -1.74 11.39 3.39
N LEU A 171 -0.46 11.44 3.74
CA LEU A 171 0.44 12.49 3.26
C LEU A 171 0.50 12.50 1.73
N TRP A 172 0.66 11.32 1.11
CA TRP A 172 0.69 11.19 -0.34
C TRP A 172 -0.68 11.44 -0.96
N PHE A 173 -1.75 10.86 -0.40
CA PHE A 173 -3.12 11.07 -0.83
C PHE A 173 -3.49 12.56 -0.86
N PHE A 174 -3.19 13.31 0.21
CA PHE A 174 -3.46 14.74 0.27
C PHE A 174 -2.62 15.53 -0.74
N ALA A 175 -1.35 15.18 -0.94
CA ALA A 175 -0.54 15.80 -1.99
C ALA A 175 -1.18 15.64 -3.37
N LEU A 176 -1.74 14.46 -3.68
CA LEU A 176 -2.43 14.20 -4.95
C LEU A 176 -3.74 15.00 -5.07
N VAL A 177 -4.63 14.96 -4.07
CA VAL A 177 -5.96 15.60 -4.19
C VAL A 177 -5.92 17.12 -4.07
N LEU A 178 -4.88 17.69 -3.44
CA LEU A 178 -4.65 19.13 -3.38
C LEU A 178 -3.94 19.65 -4.63
N GLY A 179 -3.00 18.88 -5.19
CA GLY A 179 -2.23 19.26 -6.37
C GLY A 179 -2.96 19.05 -7.70
N PHE A 180 -3.90 18.10 -7.75
CA PHE A 180 -4.52 17.67 -9.01
C PHE A 180 -6.03 17.51 -8.90
N ARG A 181 -6.72 17.58 -10.03
CA ARG A 181 -8.19 17.53 -10.12
C ARG A 181 -8.74 16.41 -11.00
N GLU A 182 -7.87 15.50 -11.43
CA GLU A 182 -8.21 14.41 -12.33
C GLU A 182 -9.32 13.50 -11.80
N GLY A 183 -10.11 12.95 -12.72
CA GLY A 183 -11.24 12.08 -12.39
C GLY A 183 -10.80 10.88 -11.56
N CYS A 184 -9.75 10.17 -11.98
CA CYS A 184 -9.30 8.91 -11.39
C CYS A 184 -8.84 8.99 -9.92
N LEU A 185 -8.67 10.20 -9.35
CA LEU A 185 -8.44 10.38 -7.91
C LEU A 185 -9.55 9.75 -7.04
N PHE A 186 -10.77 9.60 -7.58
CA PHE A 186 -11.88 8.97 -6.86
C PHE A 186 -11.57 7.52 -6.42
N LEU A 187 -10.65 6.84 -7.13
CA LEU A 187 -10.26 5.45 -6.86
C LEU A 187 -9.55 5.29 -5.50
N LEU A 188 -8.96 6.35 -4.95
CA LEU A 188 -8.32 6.28 -3.62
C LEU A 188 -9.32 6.46 -2.47
N LEU A 189 -10.52 6.98 -2.74
CA LEU A 189 -11.48 7.35 -1.69
C LEU A 189 -11.96 6.15 -0.85
N PRO A 190 -12.29 4.97 -1.41
CA PRO A 190 -12.69 3.82 -0.58
C PRO A 190 -11.56 3.34 0.33
N LEU A 191 -10.33 3.39 -0.14
CA LEU A 191 -9.14 3.01 0.64
C LEU A 191 -8.88 4.03 1.74
N ALA A 192 -8.99 5.32 1.45
CA ALA A 192 -8.90 6.39 2.44
C ALA A 192 -10.00 6.24 3.52
N GLY A 193 -11.26 6.09 3.11
CA GLY A 193 -12.36 5.86 4.04
C GLY A 193 -12.15 4.63 4.91
N GLY A 194 -11.74 3.51 4.30
CA GLY A 194 -11.44 2.28 5.03
C GLY A 194 -10.28 2.42 6.01
N LEU A 195 -9.21 3.11 5.61
CA LEU A 195 -8.08 3.39 6.49
C LEU A 195 -8.46 4.22 7.71
N LEU A 196 -9.41 5.15 7.61
CA LEU A 196 -9.93 5.87 8.78
C LEU A 196 -10.61 4.91 9.78
N ALA A 197 -11.37 3.92 9.29
CA ALA A 197 -12.00 2.91 10.15
C ALA A 197 -10.98 1.93 10.76
N TYR A 198 -9.92 1.62 10.01
CA TYR A 198 -8.83 0.73 10.42
C TYR A 198 -7.89 1.37 11.45
N ALA A 199 -7.60 2.67 11.30
CA ALA A 199 -6.57 3.40 12.04
C ALA A 199 -6.60 3.23 13.57
N PRO A 200 -7.75 3.23 14.27
CA PRO A 200 -7.78 3.04 15.72
C PRO A 200 -7.19 1.71 16.20
N TYR A 201 -7.29 0.65 15.39
CA TYR A 201 -6.74 -0.66 15.73
C TYR A 201 -5.23 -0.68 15.54
N ASP A 202 -4.78 -0.11 14.43
CA ASP A 202 -3.36 -0.01 14.07
C ASP A 202 -2.59 0.88 15.04
N PHE A 203 -3.08 2.10 15.32
CA PHE A 203 -2.46 3.02 16.28
C PHE A 203 -2.34 2.44 17.68
N LYS A 204 -3.28 1.57 18.09
CA LYS A 204 -3.26 0.85 19.36
C LYS A 204 -2.41 -0.43 19.32
N SER A 205 -1.69 -0.66 18.22
CA SER A 205 -0.81 -1.83 18.03
C SER A 205 -1.54 -3.16 18.16
N LYS A 206 -2.83 -3.21 17.84
CA LYS A 206 -3.68 -4.42 18.02
C LYS A 206 -3.68 -5.34 16.81
N VAL A 207 -3.27 -4.83 15.66
CA VAL A 207 -3.26 -5.48 14.35
C VAL A 207 -2.06 -4.96 13.58
N MET A 208 -1.59 -5.73 12.60
CA MET A 208 -0.63 -5.26 11.60
C MET A 208 -1.35 -5.17 10.26
N LEU A 209 -1.11 -4.06 9.56
CA LEU A 209 -1.57 -3.88 8.19
C LEU A 209 -1.01 -5.00 7.32
N GLY A 210 0.29 -5.28 7.49
CA GLY A 210 0.99 -6.36 6.83
C GLY A 210 1.27 -6.02 5.37
N ASP A 211 2.07 -6.87 4.73
CA ASP A 211 2.45 -6.72 3.34
C ASP A 211 1.24 -6.74 2.41
N SER A 212 0.19 -7.48 2.75
CA SER A 212 -1.09 -7.51 2.02
C SER A 212 -1.82 -6.17 1.99
N GLY A 213 -1.65 -5.33 3.01
CA GLY A 213 -2.26 -4.00 3.08
C GLY A 213 -1.32 -2.89 2.62
N SER A 214 -0.08 -2.90 3.09
CA SER A 214 0.90 -1.85 2.82
C SER A 214 1.27 -1.78 1.33
N ASN A 215 1.52 -2.93 0.69
CA ASN A 215 1.80 -3.00 -0.74
C ASN A 215 0.58 -2.61 -1.58
N LEU A 216 -0.63 -3.04 -1.17
CA LEU A 216 -1.88 -2.65 -1.84
C LEU A 216 -2.04 -1.12 -1.82
N LEU A 217 -1.86 -0.49 -0.65
CA LEU A 217 -2.05 0.95 -0.49
C LEU A 217 -0.98 1.74 -1.25
N GLY A 218 0.28 1.30 -1.19
CA GLY A 218 1.36 1.90 -1.94
C GLY A 218 1.19 1.75 -3.44
N ALA A 219 0.83 0.56 -3.94
CA ALA A 219 0.54 0.34 -5.36
C ALA A 219 -0.63 1.20 -5.83
N SER A 220 -1.66 1.35 -5.01
CA SER A 220 -2.82 2.20 -5.29
C SER A 220 -2.40 3.66 -5.48
N LEU A 221 -1.56 4.19 -4.58
CA LEU A 221 -0.99 5.53 -4.71
C LEU A 221 -0.11 5.66 -5.96
N GLY A 222 0.73 4.66 -6.23
CA GLY A 222 1.61 4.64 -7.40
C GLY A 222 0.86 4.62 -8.73
N MET A 223 -0.23 3.84 -8.82
CA MET A 223 -1.11 3.79 -9.99
C MET A 223 -1.73 5.16 -10.27
N VAL A 224 -2.38 5.75 -9.27
CA VAL A 224 -3.00 7.08 -9.44
C VAL A 224 -1.94 8.15 -9.70
N THR A 225 -0.78 8.08 -9.06
CA THR A 225 0.33 8.98 -9.35
C THR A 225 0.75 8.89 -10.82
N ALA A 226 0.88 7.68 -11.37
CA ALA A 226 1.23 7.48 -12.78
C ALA A 226 0.14 7.99 -13.75
N TRP A 227 -1.14 7.98 -13.34
CA TRP A 227 -2.25 8.42 -14.20
C TRP A 227 -2.52 9.92 -14.15
N VAL A 228 -2.14 10.58 -13.06
CA VAL A 228 -2.47 11.98 -12.81
C VAL A 228 -1.28 12.90 -13.12
N LEU A 229 -0.05 12.48 -12.81
CA LEU A 229 1.11 13.36 -12.95
C LEU A 229 1.59 13.43 -14.41
N PRO A 230 2.04 14.61 -14.87
CA PRO A 230 2.83 14.73 -16.09
C PRO A 230 4.11 13.88 -15.99
N PHE A 231 4.57 13.35 -17.13
CA PHE A 231 5.74 12.47 -17.20
C PHE A 231 6.99 13.04 -16.51
N SER A 232 7.27 14.33 -16.67
CA SER A 232 8.40 15.00 -16.00
C SER A 232 8.31 14.92 -14.47
N THR A 233 7.11 15.07 -13.92
CA THR A 233 6.87 14.98 -12.47
C THR A 233 6.94 13.53 -12.00
N GLN A 234 6.50 12.58 -12.82
CA GLN A 234 6.67 11.15 -12.54
C GLN A 234 8.15 10.78 -12.36
N LEU A 235 9.03 11.27 -13.22
CA LEU A 235 10.48 11.05 -13.11
C LEU A 235 11.05 11.57 -11.77
N VAL A 236 10.60 12.74 -11.33
CA VAL A 236 10.99 13.31 -10.03
C VAL A 236 10.51 12.40 -8.88
N VAL A 237 9.27 11.92 -8.92
CA VAL A 237 8.74 11.01 -7.89
C VAL A 237 9.50 9.68 -7.89
N VAL A 238 9.79 9.10 -9.06
CA VAL A 238 10.63 7.89 -9.15
C VAL A 238 12.00 8.14 -8.53
N LEU A 239 12.65 9.27 -8.85
CA LEU A 239 13.94 9.61 -8.27
C LEU A 239 13.87 9.70 -6.74
N LEU A 240 12.86 10.39 -6.20
CA LEU A 240 12.65 10.49 -4.75
C LEU A 240 12.41 9.13 -4.11
N LEU A 241 11.63 8.26 -4.74
CA LEU A 241 11.40 6.90 -4.27
C LEU A 241 12.69 6.08 -4.29
N VAL A 242 13.47 6.13 -5.36
CA VAL A 242 14.77 5.43 -5.44
C VAL A 242 15.71 5.92 -4.34
N LEU A 243 15.84 7.23 -4.14
CA LEU A 243 16.65 7.81 -3.08
C LEU A 243 16.16 7.37 -1.69
N PHE A 244 14.84 7.32 -1.47
CA PHE A 244 14.25 6.80 -0.24
C PHE A 244 14.66 5.35 -0.01
N HIS A 245 14.57 4.48 -1.02
CA HIS A 245 14.98 3.09 -0.89
C HIS A 245 16.48 2.94 -0.56
N LEU A 246 17.35 3.65 -1.28
CA LEU A 246 18.79 3.66 -1.01
C LEU A 246 19.11 4.15 0.41
N PHE A 247 18.35 5.13 0.90
CA PHE A 247 18.46 5.61 2.27
C PHE A 247 18.06 4.53 3.28
N THR A 248 16.90 3.90 3.10
CA THR A 248 16.39 2.86 4.01
C THR A 248 17.21 1.56 4.01
N GLU A 249 17.98 1.30 2.95
CA GLU A 249 18.90 0.16 2.92
C GLU A 249 20.10 0.37 3.85
N LYS A 250 20.55 1.62 3.99
CA LYS A 250 21.73 1.98 4.81
C LYS A 250 21.38 2.41 6.23
N TYR A 251 20.21 3.03 6.40
CA TYR A 251 19.81 3.68 7.65
C TYR A 251 18.43 3.20 8.12
N SER A 252 18.31 2.97 9.43
CA SER A 252 17.04 2.67 10.06
C SER A 252 16.17 3.92 10.13
N LEU A 253 15.01 3.92 9.46
CA LEU A 253 14.01 5.01 9.56
C LEU A 253 13.62 5.31 11.00
N THR A 254 13.53 4.25 11.80
CA THR A 254 13.19 4.34 13.22
C THR A 254 14.21 5.16 14.00
N GLU A 255 15.51 4.89 13.82
CA GLU A 255 16.57 5.62 14.51
C GLU A 255 16.62 7.09 14.06
N VAL A 256 16.38 7.36 12.78
CA VAL A 256 16.33 8.71 12.22
C VAL A 256 15.18 9.51 12.84
N ILE A 257 14.00 8.89 12.95
CA ILE A 257 12.82 9.49 13.58
C ILE A 257 13.09 9.75 15.07
N GLU A 258 13.68 8.81 15.81
CA GLU A 258 13.95 8.96 17.25
C GLU A 258 14.95 10.08 17.57
N LYS A 259 15.92 10.32 16.67
CA LYS A 259 16.93 11.38 16.80
C LYS A 259 16.38 12.79 16.50
N ASN A 260 15.21 12.92 15.87
CA ASN A 260 14.62 14.21 15.51
C ASN A 260 13.34 14.46 16.31
N SER A 261 13.30 15.51 17.13
CA SER A 261 12.16 15.81 18.00
C SER A 261 10.85 16.02 17.25
N PHE A 262 10.88 16.70 16.11
CA PHE A 262 9.71 16.96 15.28
C PHE A 262 9.18 15.68 14.62
N LEU A 263 10.06 14.88 14.00
CA LEU A 263 9.66 13.61 13.39
C LEU A 263 9.13 12.62 14.43
N ARG A 264 9.74 12.57 15.61
CA ARG A 264 9.25 11.74 16.73
C ARG A 264 7.88 12.18 17.22
N PHE A 265 7.64 13.49 17.34
CA PHE A 265 6.32 14.01 17.67
C PHE A 265 5.27 13.57 16.64
N LEU A 266 5.56 13.73 15.35
CA LEU A 266 4.67 13.27 14.28
C LEU A 266 4.47 11.75 14.30
N ASP A 267 5.51 10.96 14.57
CA ASP A 267 5.45 9.50 14.65
C ASP A 267 4.56 9.03 15.81
N ASN A 268 4.62 9.72 16.95
CA ASN A 268 3.84 9.41 18.15
C ASN A 268 2.40 9.94 18.08
N LEU A 269 2.09 10.92 17.22
CA LEU A 269 0.74 11.43 17.09
C LEU A 269 -0.29 10.31 16.82
N GLY A 270 -1.31 10.20 17.66
CA GLY A 270 -2.34 9.16 17.56
C GLY A 270 -1.99 7.83 18.25
N ARG A 271 -0.73 7.61 18.62
CA ARG A 271 -0.33 6.53 19.54
C ARG A 271 -0.59 7.04 20.96
N GLY A 272 -1.42 6.35 21.73
CA GLY A 272 -1.76 6.73 23.09
C GLY A 272 -0.67 6.41 24.11
N GLU A 273 0.57 6.77 23.80
CA GLU A 273 1.75 6.63 24.67
C GLU A 273 2.06 7.93 25.41
#